data_AF-A0A9K3EM38-F1
#
_entry.id   AF-A0A9K3EM38-F1
#
_cell.length_a   1.000
_cell.length_b   1.000
_cell.length_c   1.000
_cell.angle_alpha   90.00
_cell.angle_beta   90.00
_cell.angle_gamma   90.00
#
_symmetry.space_group_name_H-M   'P 1'
#
loop_
_entity.id
_entity.type
_entity.pdbx_description
1 polymer ?
#
loop_
_entity_poly.entity_id
_entity_poly.type
_entity_poly.pdbx_seq_one_letter_code
_entity_poly.pdbx_strand_id
1 'polypeptide(L)'
;MAEGFLNPSKSPERLGREIFEILLSRSFFQHAPNDESLFIMHDLMNDLATFVAGEFFLRFDNHMETNPEALVKYRHMSFTREEYVGYQKFEAFKGAKSLRTFFSSISRCG
;
A
#
# COMPACT_ATOMS: atom_id res chain seq x y z
N MET A 1 5.34 3.46 -9.62
CA MET A 1 4.78 2.14 -9.28
C MET A 1 5.57 1.07 -10.00
N ALA A 2 6.07 0.08 -9.25
CA ALA A 2 6.79 -1.14 -9.63
C ALA A 2 7.92 -1.49 -8.64
N GLU A 3 8.35 -0.58 -7.76
CA GLU A 3 9.54 -0.75 -6.88
C GLU A 3 10.81 -1.25 -7.61
N GLY A 4 10.90 -1.08 -8.93
CA GLY A 4 11.97 -1.63 -9.75
C GLY A 4 11.85 -3.13 -10.09
N PHE A 5 10.74 -3.79 -9.76
CA PHE A 5 10.48 -5.20 -10.06
C PHE A 5 10.06 -5.47 -11.52
N LEU A 6 9.69 -4.44 -12.28
CA LEU A 6 9.28 -4.61 -13.67
C LEU A 6 10.46 -4.50 -14.63
N ASN A 7 10.59 -5.47 -15.53
CA ASN A 7 11.62 -5.45 -16.58
C ASN A 7 11.25 -4.40 -17.65
N PRO A 8 12.16 -3.46 -17.98
CA PRO A 8 11.88 -2.38 -18.94
C PRO A 8 11.64 -2.86 -20.38
N SER A 9 11.95 -4.12 -20.70
CA SER A 9 11.75 -4.69 -22.05
C SER A 9 10.29 -5.03 -22.37
N LYS A 10 9.40 -5.09 -21.38
CA LYS A 10 7.96 -5.33 -21.57
C LYS A 10 7.17 -4.11 -21.13
N SER A 11 6.01 -3.91 -21.74
CA SER A 11 5.09 -2.88 -21.25
C SER A 11 4.64 -3.22 -19.82
N PRO A 12 4.58 -2.23 -18.92
CA PRO A 12 4.16 -2.44 -17.53
C PRO A 12 2.81 -3.16 -17.41
N GLU A 13 1.89 -2.89 -18.33
CA GLU A 13 0.54 -3.46 -18.36
C GLU A 13 0.58 -4.95 -18.69
N ARG A 14 1.42 -5.35 -19.65
CA ARG A 14 1.55 -6.76 -20.05
C ARG A 14 2.21 -7.57 -18.94
N LEU A 15 3.29 -7.04 -18.35
CA LEU A 15 3.97 -7.72 -17.26
C LEU A 15 3.10 -7.78 -16.00
N GLY A 16 2.37 -6.70 -15.70
CA GLY A 16 1.39 -6.67 -14.60
C GLY A 16 0.31 -7.72 -14.78
N ARG A 17 -0.22 -7.89 -16.00
CA ARG A 17 -1.18 -8.94 -16.33
C ARG A 17 -0.58 -10.34 -16.13
N GLU A 18 0.62 -10.60 -16.66
CA GLU A 18 1.29 -11.90 -16.51
C GLU A 18 1.47 -12.27 -15.02
N ILE A 19 1.86 -11.31 -14.17
CA ILE A 19 2.00 -11.52 -12.72
C ILE A 19 0.64 -11.76 -12.07
N PHE A 20 -0.37 -10.99 -12.45
CA PHE A 20 -1.73 -11.15 -11.90
C PHE A 20 -2.30 -12.54 -12.20
N GLU A 21 -2.16 -13.05 -13.42
CA GLU A 21 -2.61 -14.39 -13.81
C GLU A 21 -1.91 -15.49 -12.97
N ILE A 22 -0.63 -15.32 -12.65
CA ILE A 22 0.08 -16.24 -11.75
C ILE A 22 -0.54 -16.21 -10.35
N LEU A 23 -0.86 -15.03 -9.81
CA LEU A 23 -1.49 -14.91 -8.49
C LEU A 23 -2.90 -15.52 -8.50
N LEU A 24 -3.67 -15.30 -9.56
CA LEU A 24 -5.00 -15.89 -9.75
C LEU A 24 -4.93 -17.43 -9.82
N SER A 25 -4.01 -17.99 -10.60
CA SER A 25 -3.82 -19.44 -10.71
C SER A 25 -3.36 -20.11 -9.40
N ARG A 26 -2.71 -19.35 -8.52
CA ARG A 26 -2.32 -19.79 -7.16
C ARG A 26 -3.38 -19.50 -6.09
N SER A 27 -4.57 -19.05 -6.50
CA SER A 27 -5.68 -18.72 -5.60
C SER A 27 -5.38 -17.60 -4.59
N PHE A 28 -4.37 -16.75 -4.86
CA PHE A 28 -4.17 -15.51 -4.10
C PHE A 28 -5.36 -14.57 -4.29
N PHE A 29 -5.84 -14.50 -5.53
CA PHE A 29 -7.08 -13.84 -5.90
C PHE A 29 -8.08 -14.89 -6.39
N GLN A 30 -9.36 -14.58 -6.28
CA GLN A 30 -10.45 -15.40 -6.80
C GLN A 30 -11.51 -14.49 -7.42
N HIS A 31 -12.30 -15.01 -8.36
CA HIS A 31 -13.42 -14.25 -8.91
C HIS A 31 -14.44 -13.94 -7.82
N ALA A 32 -15.04 -12.75 -7.87
CA ALA A 32 -16.10 -12.40 -6.95
C ALA A 32 -17.33 -13.30 -7.21
N PRO A 33 -18.02 -13.81 -6.17
CA PRO A 33 -19.12 -14.76 -6.35
C PRO A 33 -20.28 -14.26 -7.24
N ASN A 34 -20.46 -12.93 -7.32
CA ASN A 34 -21.58 -12.30 -8.00
C ASN A 34 -21.17 -11.50 -9.25
N ASP A 35 -19.86 -11.47 -9.58
CA ASP A 35 -19.35 -10.68 -10.70
C ASP A 35 -18.00 -11.23 -11.17
N GLU A 36 -18.01 -11.91 -12.32
CA GLU A 36 -16.81 -12.47 -12.93
C GLU A 36 -15.83 -11.39 -13.46
N SER A 37 -16.25 -10.12 -13.53
CA SER A 37 -15.35 -9.01 -13.87
C SER A 37 -14.54 -8.51 -12.67
N LEU A 38 -14.91 -8.92 -11.45
CA LEU A 38 -14.26 -8.51 -10.21
C LEU A 38 -13.50 -9.67 -9.57
N PHE A 39 -12.46 -9.31 -8.82
CA PHE A 39 -11.62 -10.24 -8.09
C PHE A 39 -11.58 -9.86 -6.61
N ILE A 40 -11.59 -10.85 -5.74
CA ILE A 40 -11.46 -10.71 -4.30
C ILE A 40 -10.17 -11.39 -3.82
N MET A 41 -9.61 -10.87 -2.72
CA MET A 41 -8.55 -11.53 -1.95
C MET A 41 -9.17 -12.09 -0.68
N HIS A 42 -8.76 -13.30 -0.29
CA HIS A 42 -9.19 -13.87 0.99
C HIS A 42 -8.64 -13.08 2.17
N ASP A 43 -9.41 -13.01 3.26
CA ASP A 43 -8.99 -12.33 4.49
C ASP A 43 -7.64 -12.85 4.99
N LEU A 44 -7.40 -14.17 4.97
CA LEU A 44 -6.11 -14.74 5.36
C LEU A 44 -4.94 -14.30 4.48
N MET A 45 -5.17 -14.16 3.17
CA MET A 45 -4.14 -13.68 2.23
C MET A 45 -3.89 -12.19 2.44
N ASN A 46 -4.94 -11.43 2.72
CA ASN A 46 -4.87 -10.01 3.06
C ASN A 46 -4.13 -9.78 4.40
N ASP A 47 -4.40 -10.61 5.41
CA ASP A 47 -3.75 -10.55 6.71
C ASP A 47 -2.26 -10.88 6.59
N LEU A 48 -1.91 -11.92 5.81
CA LEU A 48 -0.53 -12.26 5.51
C LEU A 48 0.19 -11.14 4.77
N ALA A 49 -0.44 -10.58 3.74
CA ALA A 49 0.11 -9.46 2.99
C ALA A 49 0.32 -8.23 3.88
N THR A 50 -0.63 -7.93 4.77
CA THR A 50 -0.55 -6.82 5.72
C THR A 50 0.55 -7.05 6.76
N PHE A 51 0.69 -8.26 7.28
CA PHE A 51 1.73 -8.63 8.23
C PHE A 51 3.13 -8.44 7.62
N VAL A 52 3.36 -8.96 6.40
CA VAL A 52 4.63 -8.84 5.70
C VAL A 52 4.91 -7.39 5.27
N ALA A 53 3.89 -6.68 4.78
CA ALA A 53 4.03 -5.29 4.35
C ALA A 53 4.27 -4.34 5.54
N GLY A 54 3.74 -4.65 6.73
CA GLY A 54 3.82 -3.81 7.92
C GLY A 54 5.25 -3.50 8.39
N GLU A 55 6.26 -4.26 7.95
CA GLU A 55 7.66 -3.93 8.20
C GLU A 55 8.14 -2.67 7.45
N PHE A 56 7.54 -2.41 6.29
CA PHE A 56 7.97 -1.35 5.35
C PHE A 56 6.89 -0.31 5.05
N PHE A 57 5.62 -0.60 5.33
CA PHE A 57 4.48 0.29 5.11
C PHE A 57 3.96 0.87 6.41
N LEU A 58 3.79 2.19 6.44
CA LEU A 58 3.09 2.89 7.51
C LEU A 58 1.79 3.50 7.00
N ARG A 59 0.67 3.12 7.59
CA ARG A 59 -0.58 3.87 7.46
C ARG A 59 -0.61 4.90 8.59
N PHE A 60 -0.40 6.16 8.24
CA PHE A 60 -0.39 7.28 9.17
C PHE A 60 -1.82 7.73 9.47
N ASP A 61 -2.24 7.55 10.72
CA ASP A 61 -3.52 8.01 11.26
C ASP A 61 -3.32 9.21 12.21
N ASN A 62 -4.35 10.04 12.38
CA ASN A 62 -4.35 11.22 13.24
C ASN A 62 -4.03 10.94 14.71
N HIS A 63 -4.25 9.71 15.17
CA HIS A 63 -4.03 9.32 16.56
C HIS A 63 -2.66 8.67 16.83
N MET A 64 -1.78 8.58 15.83
CA MET A 64 -0.47 7.97 16.01
C MET A 64 0.58 8.99 16.49
N GLU A 65 1.04 8.82 17.74
CA GLU A 65 2.32 9.39 18.18
C GLU A 65 3.47 8.57 17.57
N THR A 66 4.07 9.08 16.49
CA THR A 66 5.21 8.42 15.85
C THR A 66 6.53 9.01 16.33
N ASN A 67 7.37 8.18 16.95
CA ASN A 67 8.79 8.48 17.18
C ASN A 67 9.51 8.64 15.81
N PRO A 68 10.20 9.77 15.54
CA PRO A 68 10.95 9.98 14.30
C PRO A 68 11.96 8.88 13.98
N GLU A 69 12.56 8.24 14.99
CA GLU A 69 13.52 7.15 14.79
C GLU A 69 12.85 5.87 14.27
N ALA A 70 11.62 5.61 14.71
CA ALA A 70 10.82 4.48 14.24
C ALA A 70 10.38 4.66 12.77
N LEU A 71 10.41 5.89 12.23
CA LEU A 71 10.02 6.18 10.85
C LEU A 71 11.10 5.83 9.83
N VAL A 72 12.35 5.65 10.26
CA VAL A 72 13.48 5.34 9.38
C VAL A 72 13.28 4.01 8.65
N LYS A 73 12.56 3.04 9.23
CA LYS A 73 12.35 1.71 8.62
C LYS A 73 11.30 1.70 7.51
N TYR A 74 10.34 2.63 7.54
CA TYR A 74 9.24 2.63 6.58
C TYR A 74 9.68 3.23 5.24
N ARG A 75 9.38 2.49 4.17
CA ARG A 75 9.65 2.88 2.79
C ARG A 75 8.43 3.45 2.09
N HIS A 76 7.24 3.13 2.59
CA HIS A 76 5.99 3.59 1.99
C HIS A 76 5.07 4.10 3.09
N MET A 77 4.46 5.25 2.85
CA MET A 77 3.53 5.84 3.79
C MET A 77 2.25 6.25 3.08
N SER A 78 1.12 5.95 3.72
CA SER A 78 -0.18 6.45 3.32
C SER A 78 -0.82 7.24 4.46
N PHE A 79 -1.61 8.25 4.15
CA PHE A 79 -2.45 8.90 5.15
C PHE A 79 -3.81 9.25 4.57
N THR A 80 -4.81 9.26 5.44
CA THR A 80 -6.15 9.74 5.09
C THR A 80 -6.21 11.25 5.30
N ARG A 81 -6.60 11.97 4.25
CA ARG A 81 -6.76 13.42 4.27
C ARG A 81 -8.07 13.76 4.96
N GLU A 82 -7.96 14.48 6.05
CA GLU A 82 -9.08 15.16 6.70
C GLU A 82 -9.28 16.56 6.12
N GLU A 83 -10.42 17.18 6.40
CA GLU A 83 -10.76 18.53 5.93
C GLU A 83 -9.71 19.58 6.37
N TYR A 84 -9.11 19.37 7.53
CA TYR A 84 -7.99 20.17 8.05
C TYR A 84 -6.86 19.26 8.55
N VAL A 85 -5.71 19.29 7.87
CA VAL A 85 -4.50 18.58 8.31
C VAL A 85 -3.47 19.61 8.76
N GLY A 86 -3.14 19.63 10.06
CA GLY A 86 -2.12 20.53 10.58
C GLY A 86 -0.73 20.25 10.01
N TYR A 87 0.00 21.29 9.60
CA TYR A 87 1.37 21.17 9.08
C TYR A 87 2.32 20.45 10.06
N GLN A 88 2.07 20.60 11.37
CA GLN A 88 2.82 19.93 12.44
C GLN A 88 2.80 18.40 12.32
N LYS A 89 1.77 17.81 11.69
CA LYS A 89 1.68 16.38 11.41
C LYS A 89 2.84 15.90 10.50
N PHE A 90 3.30 16.76 9.60
CA PHE A 90 4.37 16.44 8.66
C PHE A 90 5.77 16.62 9.26
N GLU A 91 5.90 17.28 10.43
CA GLU A 91 7.19 17.42 11.12
C GLU A 91 7.73 16.05 11.57
N ALA A 92 6.84 15.12 11.95
CA ALA A 92 7.22 13.74 12.23
C ALA A 92 7.95 13.08 11.04
N PHE A 93 7.62 13.46 9.80
CA PHE A 93 8.22 12.86 8.60
C PHE A 93 9.67 13.26 8.35
N LYS A 94 10.20 14.27 9.05
CA LYS A 94 11.63 14.62 8.97
C LYS A 94 12.55 13.44 9.34
N GLY A 95 12.07 12.49 10.13
CA GLY A 95 12.78 11.26 10.48
C GLY A 95 12.72 10.15 9.41
N ALA A 96 11.82 10.21 8.42
CA ALA A 96 11.52 9.13 7.48
C ALA A 96 12.52 9.07 6.29
N LYS A 97 13.81 8.92 6.57
CA LYS A 97 14.89 8.98 5.56
C LYS A 97 14.81 7.90 4.47
N SER A 98 14.15 6.77 4.74
CA SER A 98 14.02 5.66 3.78
C SER A 98 12.74 5.72 2.94
N LEU A 99 11.93 6.78 3.10
CA LEU A 99 10.64 6.92 2.42
C LEU A 99 10.82 7.08 0.91
N ARG A 100 10.20 6.18 0.15
CA ARG A 100 10.19 6.15 -1.33
C ARG A 100 8.86 6.58 -1.92
N THR A 101 7.76 6.38 -1.19
CA THR A 101 6.41 6.70 -1.67
C THR A 101 5.57 7.30 -0.55
N PHE A 102 4.90 8.40 -0.87
CA PHE A 102 3.95 9.06 0.00
C PHE A 102 2.60 9.18 -0.73
N PHE A 103 1.54 8.63 -0.13
CA PHE A 103 0.21 8.58 -0.73
C PHE A 103 -0.85 9.21 0.17
N SER A 104 -1.69 10.10 -0.38
CA SER A 104 -2.83 10.67 0.34
C SER A 104 -4.13 10.11 -0.22
N SER A 105 -4.94 9.46 0.61
CA SER A 105 -6.31 9.06 0.24
C SER A 105 -7.32 10.02 0.85
N ILE A 106 -8.42 10.28 0.14
CA ILE A 106 -9.56 11.03 0.68
C ILE A 106 -10.53 10.00 1.25
N SER A 107 -10.83 10.07 2.55
CA SER A 107 -11.95 9.32 3.12
C SER A 107 -13.25 9.92 2.59
N ARG A 108 -13.88 9.24 1.64
CA ARG A 108 -15.30 9.48 1.35
C ARG A 108 -16.08 8.79 2.46
N CYS A 109 -16.48 9.55 3.49
CA CYS A 109 -17.50 9.06 4.42
C CYS A 109 -18.75 8.68 3.62
N GLY A 110 -19.26 7.48 3.84
CA GLY A 110 -20.60 7.05 3.47
C GLY A 110 -21.50 7.10 4.69
#